data_AF-A0A7L6B7U9-F1
#
_entry.id   AF-A0A7L6B7U9-F1
#
_cell.length_a   1.000
_cell.length_b   1.000
_cell.length_c   1.000
_cell.angle_alpha   90.00
_cell.angle_beta   90.00
_cell.angle_gamma   90.00
#
_symmetry.space_group_name_H-M   'P 1'
#
loop_
_entity.id
_entity.type
_entity.pdbx_description
1 polymer ?
#
loop_
_entity_poly.entity_id
_entity_poly.type
_entity_poly.pdbx_seq_one_letter_code
_entity_poly.pdbx_strand_id
1 'polypeptide(L)' 'MAAKSGGRGNAADVKASADEVQANFDEINDQGYFGERVDPTPLDNYTVSGVIAGKPTPETDAQAAARAAEATNTPPQVTG' A
#
# COMPACT_ATOMS: atom_id res chain seq x y z
N MET A 1 11.67 -44.55 9.64
CA MET A 1 11.63 -43.08 9.80
C MET A 1 10.61 -42.54 8.81
N ALA A 2 9.50 -41.97 9.29
CA ALA A 2 8.47 -41.38 8.43
C ALA A 2 8.87 -39.94 8.11
N ALA A 3 9.14 -39.65 6.84
CA ALA A 3 9.36 -38.28 6.39
C ALA A 3 8.03 -37.52 6.49
N LYS A 4 7.98 -36.54 7.40
CA LYS A 4 6.90 -35.55 7.52
C LYS A 4 6.95 -34.68 6.27
N SER A 5 6.11 -34.98 5.27
CA SER A 5 5.96 -34.16 4.07
C SER A 5 5.30 -32.84 4.50
N GLY A 6 6.12 -31.85 4.86
CA GLY A 6 5.67 -30.47 5.02
C GLY A 6 5.01 -30.01 3.72
N GLY A 7 3.71 -29.75 3.79
CA GLY A 7 2.86 -29.41 2.66
C GLY A 7 3.31 -28.12 1.99
N ARG A 8 4.07 -28.26 0.91
CA ARG A 8 4.02 -27.30 -0.19
C ARG A 8 2.84 -27.76 -1.03
N GLY A 9 1.76 -26.98 -1.05
CA GLY A 9 0.64 -27.24 -1.95
C GLY A 9 1.16 -27.48 -3.37
N ASN A 10 0.48 -28.33 -4.13
CA ASN A 10 0.88 -28.60 -5.51
C ASN A 10 1.05 -27.25 -6.24
N ALA A 11 2.12 -27.10 -7.02
CA ALA A 11 2.45 -25.84 -7.69
C ALA A 11 1.30 -25.34 -8.57
N ALA A 12 0.49 -26.26 -9.11
CA ALA A 12 -0.73 -25.94 -9.85
C ALA A 12 -1.80 -25.26 -8.96
N ASP A 13 -2.00 -25.76 -7.74
CA ASP A 13 -2.98 -25.21 -6.79
C ASP A 13 -2.53 -23.83 -6.29
N VAL A 14 -1.22 -23.66 -6.02
CA VAL A 14 -0.63 -22.36 -5.65
C VAL A 14 -0.80 -21.34 -6.77
N LYS A 15 -0.58 -21.76 -8.03
CA LYS A 15 -0.77 -20.88 -9.18
C LYS A 15 -2.24 -20.47 -9.33
N ALA A 16 -3.17 -21.42 -9.22
CA ALA A 16 -4.60 -21.14 -9.31
C ALA A 16 -5.06 -20.13 -8.24
N SER A 17 -4.61 -20.29 -6.99
CA SER A 17 -4.92 -19.33 -5.93
C SER A 17 -4.28 -17.95 -6.15
N ALA A 18 -3.06 -17.89 -6.69
CA ALA A 18 -2.41 -16.63 -7.01
C ALA A 18 -3.13 -15.89 -8.17
N ASP A 19 -3.55 -16.64 -9.20
CA ASP A 19 -4.30 -16.09 -10.34
C ASP A 19 -5.66 -15.51 -9.87
N GLU A 20 -6.35 -16.18 -8.95
CA GLU A 20 -7.63 -15.71 -8.37
C GLU A 20 -7.43 -14.42 -7.56
N VAL A 21 -6.39 -14.35 -6.73
CA VAL A 21 -6.06 -13.14 -5.97
C VAL A 21 -5.75 -11.98 -6.92
N GLN A 22 -4.95 -12.21 -7.96
CA GLN A 22 -4.62 -11.17 -8.93
C GLN A 22 -5.88 -10.66 -9.65
N ALA A 23 -6.75 -11.55 -10.12
CA ALA A 23 -7.99 -11.17 -10.81
C ALA A 23 -8.91 -10.32 -9.92
N ASN A 24 -9.04 -10.66 -8.64
CA ASN A 24 -9.82 -9.87 -7.69
C ASN A 24 -9.19 -8.48 -7.46
N PHE A 25 -7.87 -8.40 -7.34
CA PHE A 25 -7.18 -7.11 -7.19
C PHE A 25 -7.30 -6.25 -8.45
N ASP A 26 -7.23 -6.85 -9.64
CA ASP A 26 -7.42 -6.15 -10.91
C ASP A 26 -8.83 -5.58 -11.00
N GLU A 27 -9.88 -6.36 -10.67
CA GLU A 27 -11.27 -5.87 -10.65
C GLU A 27 -11.46 -4.71 -9.66
N ILE A 28 -10.92 -4.83 -8.44
CA ILE A 28 -11.01 -3.78 -7.42
C ILE A 28 -10.27 -2.50 -7.87
N ASN A 29 -9.14 -2.67 -8.56
CA ASN A 29 -8.37 -1.55 -9.11
C ASN A 29 -9.13 -0.88 -10.28
N ASP A 30 -9.73 -1.66 -11.18
CA ASP A 30 -10.56 -1.15 -12.28
C ASP A 30 -11.82 -0.42 -11.79
N GLN A 31 -12.38 -0.85 -10.66
CA GLN A 31 -13.48 -0.15 -9.97
C GLN A 31 -13.04 1.15 -9.29
N GLY A 32 -11.73 1.43 -9.23
CA GLY A 32 -11.16 2.63 -8.64
C GLY A 32 -11.23 2.65 -7.11
N TYR A 33 -11.38 1.49 -6.45
CA TYR A 33 -11.42 1.42 -4.99
C TYR A 33 -10.05 1.62 -4.34
N PHE A 34 -8.96 1.36 -5.07
CA PHE A 34 -7.62 1.70 -4.66
C PHE A 34 -7.16 2.97 -5.38
N GLY A 35 -6.87 4.02 -4.61
CA GLY A 35 -6.28 5.26 -5.12
C GLY A 35 -4.75 5.26 -5.02
N GLU A 36 -4.11 6.13 -5.80
CA GLU A 36 -2.69 6.43 -5.62
C GLU A 36 -2.46 7.20 -4.32
N ARG A 37 -1.36 6.90 -3.63
CA ARG A 37 -0.95 7.67 -2.46
C ARG A 37 -0.40 9.02 -2.89
N VAL A 38 -1.18 10.07 -2.65
CA VAL A 38 -0.80 11.46 -2.97
C VAL A 38 -0.08 12.18 -1.83
N ASP A 39 -0.25 11.71 -0.59
CA ASP A 39 0.43 12.27 0.58
C ASP A 39 1.75 11.52 0.85
N PRO A 40 2.91 12.20 0.75
CA PRO A 40 4.23 11.61 0.99
C PRO A 40 4.51 11.33 2.47
N THR A 41 3.64 11.73 3.39
CA THR A 41 3.80 11.51 4.83
C THR A 41 3.89 10.01 5.13
N PRO A 42 4.90 9.56 5.91
CA PRO A 42 5.01 8.15 6.29
C PRO A 42 3.74 7.65 7.00
N LEU A 43 3.24 6.46 6.64
CA LEU A 43 2.01 5.91 7.24
C LEU A 43 2.09 5.76 8.75
N ASP A 44 3.29 5.49 9.27
CA ASP A 44 3.54 5.39 10.69
C ASP A 44 3.14 6.64 11.46
N ASN A 45 3.08 7.81 10.81
CA ASN A 45 2.65 9.06 11.43
C ASN A 45 1.13 9.12 11.65
N TYR A 46 0.34 8.36 10.88
CA TYR A 46 -1.12 8.23 11.03
C TYR A 46 -1.55 7.12 11.98
N THR A 47 -0.61 6.32 12.48
CA THR A 47 -0.91 5.33 13.51
C THR A 47 -1.22 6.02 14.83
N VAL A 48 -2.04 5.40 15.68
CA VAL A 48 -2.30 5.88 17.04
C VAL A 48 -0.97 6.10 17.80
N SER A 49 -0.03 5.16 17.68
CA SER A 49 1.31 5.29 18.26
C SER A 49 2.10 6.47 17.70
N GLY A 50 2.01 6.74 16.40
CA GLY A 50 2.68 7.86 15.74
C GLY A 50 2.15 9.19 16.22
N VAL A 51 0.83 9.34 16.27
CA VAL A 51 0.15 10.54 16.79
C VAL A 51 0.53 10.79 18.25
N ILE A 52 0.47 9.76 19.11
CA ILE A 52 0.85 9.89 20.53
C ILE A 52 2.33 10.25 20.69
N ALA A 53 3.20 9.74 19.82
CA ALA A 53 4.62 10.08 19.80
C ALA A 53 4.91 11.47 19.22
N GLY A 54 3.89 12.23 18.80
CA GLY A 54 4.03 13.56 18.23
C GLY A 54 4.66 13.56 16.83
N LYS A 55 4.53 12.47 16.06
CA LYS A 55 5.02 12.43 14.68
C LYS A 55 4.23 13.43 13.83
N PRO A 56 4.90 14.21 12.97
CA PRO A 56 4.26 15.29 12.23
C PRO A 56 3.34 14.75 11.13
N THR A 57 2.14 15.31 11.03
CA THR A 57 1.22 15.15 9.92
C THR A 57 0.87 16.52 9.32
N PRO A 58 0.36 16.61 8.08
CA PRO A 58 -0.03 17.88 7.49
C PRO A 58 -1.03 18.70 8.32
N GLU A 59 -1.86 18.04 9.12
CA GLU A 59 -2.85 18.68 9.99
C GLU A 59 -2.22 19.28 11.27
N THR A 60 -1.01 18.86 11.63
CA THR A 60 -0.37 19.19 12.91
C THR A 60 0.95 19.95 12.77
N ASP A 61 1.59 19.90 11.59
CA ASP A 61 2.88 20.53 11.33
C ASP A 61 2.91 21.24 9.98
N ALA A 62 3.25 22.54 10.00
CA ALA A 62 3.24 23.38 8.80
C ALA A 62 4.28 22.97 7.75
N GLN A 63 5.40 22.36 8.15
CA GLN A 63 6.39 21.85 7.20
C GLN A 63 5.94 20.53 6.57
N ALA A 64 5.28 19.66 7.33
CA ALA A 64 4.60 18.48 6.79
C ALA A 64 3.51 18.88 5.79
N ALA A 65 2.73 19.92 6.09
CA ALA A 65 1.73 20.46 5.18
C ALA A 65 2.34 20.99 3.88
N ALA A 66 3.43 21.75 3.96
CA ALA A 66 4.12 22.28 2.78
C ALA A 66 4.65 21.15 1.88
N ARG A 67 5.24 20.09 2.47
CA ARG A 67 5.72 18.91 1.72
C ARG A 67 4.59 18.14 1.05
N ALA A 68 3.46 17.95 1.74
CA ALA A 68 2.29 17.29 1.16
C ALA A 68 1.71 18.11 -0.01
N ALA A 69 1.61 19.44 0.14
CA ALA A 69 1.16 20.33 -0.91
C ALA A 69 2.10 20.35 -2.14
N GLU A 70 3.41 20.35 -1.93
CA GLU A 70 4.41 20.28 -3.00
C GLU A 70 4.29 18.97 -3.80
N ALA A 71 4.11 17.83 -3.12
CA ALA A 71 3.91 16.54 -3.77
C ALA A 71 2.64 16.50 -4.63
N THR A 72 1.55 17.10 -4.17
CA THR A 72 0.27 17.14 -4.92
C THR A 72 0.25 18.09 -6.12
N ASN A 73 1.18 19.06 -6.17
CA ASN A 73 1.29 20.04 -7.27
C ASN A 73 2.26 19.60 -8.39
N THR A 74 2.91 18.45 -8.24
CA THR A 74 3.74 17.88 -9.30
C THR A 74 2.84 17.05 -10.23
N PRO A 75 2.74 17.37 -11.54
CA PRO A 75 1.94 16.57 -12.46
C PRO A 75 2.44 15.12 -12.46
N PRO A 76 1.55 14.12 -12.58
CA PRO A 76 1.96 12.72 -12.65
C PRO A 76 2.98 12.56 -13.77
N GLN A 77 4.12 11.97 -13.43
CA GLN A 77 5.16 11.67 -14.41
C GLN A 77 4.60 10.61 -15.36
N VAL A 78 4.15 11.03 -16.54
CA VAL A 78 3.75 10.11 -17.62
C VAL A 78 5.01 9.34 -18.03
N THR A 79 5.16 8.14 -17.49
CA THR A 79 6.18 7.19 -17.93
C THR A 79 5.63 6.53 -19.18
N GLY A 80 6.24 6.88 -20.32
CA GLY A 80 5.89 6.34 -21.66
C GLY A 80 6.52 5.00 -21.96
#